data_AF-A0A6G1EJ83-F1
#
_entry.id   AF-A0A6G1EJ83-F1
#
_cell.length_a   1.000
_cell.length_b   1.000
_cell.length_c   1.000
_cell.angle_alpha   90.00
_cell.angle_beta   90.00
_cell.angle_gamma   90.00
#
_symmetry.space_group_name_H-M   'P 1'
#
loop_
_entity.id
_entity.type
_entity.pdbx_description
1 polymer ?
#
loop_
_entity_poly.entity_id
_entity_poly.type
_entity_poly.pdbx_seq_one_letter_code
_entity_poly.pdbx_strand_id
1 'polypeptide(L)'
;MAKVAVDRSDGRLEVFKGNDFVSDELLKYIGDRSPSLKVISLSCYDSTRISMEGFTELAKKCHLLEDIVFNLSNDHVRFVQPLLLLSELHQLRRLTVGAVIGISNDEIMAILDGCPHLELLDLSNCYKYMHFHVDDAVLAKCVRIRRLKLPASYDDDGYSDDDCSEYYCDSPSSSDAYLFDDYCSD
;
A
#
# COMPACT_ATOMS: atom_id res chain seq x y z
N MET A 1 -24.16 4.39 -9.89
CA MET A 1 -24.52 3.34 -8.90
C MET A 1 -23.74 3.44 -7.60
N ALA A 2 -22.41 3.64 -7.61
CA ALA A 2 -21.61 3.73 -6.38
C ALA A 2 -22.13 4.75 -5.34
N LYS A 3 -22.39 6.01 -5.75
CA LYS A 3 -22.94 7.04 -4.85
C LYS A 3 -24.26 6.64 -4.17
N VAL A 4 -25.14 5.93 -4.89
CA VAL A 4 -26.42 5.43 -4.34
C VAL A 4 -26.17 4.37 -3.26
N ALA A 5 -25.18 3.49 -3.44
CA ALA A 5 -24.82 2.51 -2.42
C ALA A 5 -24.22 3.19 -1.17
N VAL A 6 -23.37 4.20 -1.38
CA VAL A 6 -22.82 5.04 -0.30
C VAL A 6 -23.95 5.72 0.48
N ASP A 7 -24.91 6.36 -0.21
CA ASP A 7 -26.07 6.98 0.45
C ASP A 7 -26.91 5.99 1.25
N ARG A 8 -27.15 4.79 0.69
CA ARG A 8 -27.91 3.73 1.36
C ARG A 8 -27.21 3.14 2.58
N SER A 9 -25.89 3.27 2.67
CA SER A 9 -25.11 2.80 3.81
C SER A 9 -25.37 3.61 5.08
N ASP A 10 -25.87 4.84 4.93
CA ASP A 10 -26.20 5.74 6.04
C ASP A 10 -25.01 5.91 7.02
N GLY A 11 -23.82 6.20 6.48
CA GLY A 11 -22.60 6.39 7.28
C GLY A 11 -21.93 5.11 7.77
N ARG A 12 -22.51 3.94 7.51
CA ARG A 12 -22.02 2.62 7.98
C ARG A 12 -21.33 1.80 6.89
N LEU A 13 -20.90 2.43 5.80
CA LEU A 13 -20.11 1.75 4.79
C LEU A 13 -18.74 1.38 5.39
N GLU A 14 -18.52 0.10 5.66
CA GLU A 14 -17.23 -0.39 6.19
C GLU A 14 -16.27 -0.83 5.09
N VAL A 15 -16.79 -1.27 3.94
CA VAL A 15 -15.99 -1.83 2.85
C VAL A 15 -16.40 -1.20 1.52
N PHE A 16 -15.42 -0.63 0.82
CA PHE A 16 -15.60 -0.16 -0.55
C PHE A 16 -14.61 -0.84 -1.49
N LYS A 17 -15.13 -1.43 -2.56
CA LYS A 17 -14.32 -1.99 -3.64
C LYS A 17 -14.76 -1.37 -4.97
N GLY A 18 -13.83 -0.80 -5.71
CA GLY A 18 -14.13 -0.10 -6.95
C GLY A 18 -13.08 -0.33 -8.02
N ASN A 19 -13.54 -0.58 -9.25
CA ASN A 19 -12.68 -0.86 -10.40
C ASN A 19 -13.00 0.10 -11.55
N ASP A 20 -12.00 0.81 -12.08
CA ASP A 20 -12.02 1.69 -13.26
C ASP A 20 -12.98 2.88 -13.27
N PHE A 21 -14.10 2.82 -12.55
CA PHE A 21 -15.08 3.89 -12.44
C PHE A 21 -14.75 4.90 -11.34
N VAL A 22 -13.75 4.60 -10.51
CA VAL A 22 -13.36 5.41 -9.35
C VAL A 22 -12.67 6.68 -9.82
N SER A 23 -12.96 7.78 -9.14
CA SER A 23 -12.34 9.08 -9.37
C SER A 23 -12.17 9.83 -8.05
N ASP A 24 -11.37 10.89 -8.04
CA ASP A 24 -11.21 11.77 -6.87
C ASP A 24 -12.54 12.31 -6.36
N GLU A 25 -13.46 12.67 -7.27
CA GLU A 25 -14.80 13.11 -6.89
C GLU A 25 -15.56 12.02 -6.12
N LEU A 26 -15.41 10.75 -6.52
CA LEU A 26 -16.02 9.63 -5.83
C LEU A 26 -15.34 9.36 -4.48
N LEU A 27 -14.00 9.42 -4.41
CA LEU A 27 -13.26 9.26 -3.16
C LEU A 27 -13.63 10.34 -2.15
N LYS A 28 -13.67 11.60 -2.58
CA LYS A 28 -14.14 12.71 -1.74
C LYS A 28 -15.57 12.46 -1.24
N TYR A 29 -16.47 12.06 -2.13
CA TYR A 29 -17.86 11.78 -1.78
C TYR A 29 -17.99 10.61 -0.78
N ILE A 30 -17.18 9.56 -0.92
CA ILE A 30 -17.12 8.45 0.04
C ILE A 30 -16.61 8.95 1.39
N GLY A 31 -15.50 9.71 1.41
CA GLY A 31 -14.94 10.28 2.64
C GLY A 31 -15.94 11.17 3.40
N ASP A 32 -16.71 11.98 2.68
CA ASP A 32 -17.73 12.87 3.28
C ASP A 32 -18.93 12.11 3.87
N ARG A 33 -19.22 10.90 3.38
CA ARG A 33 -20.45 10.17 3.71
C ARG A 33 -20.21 8.89 4.50
N SER A 34 -18.97 8.42 4.61
CA SER A 34 -18.62 7.09 5.13
C SER A 34 -17.46 7.15 6.13
N PRO A 35 -17.63 7.82 7.29
CA PRO A 35 -16.57 7.89 8.32
C PRO A 35 -16.24 6.53 8.93
N SER A 36 -17.14 5.54 8.78
CA SER A 36 -16.96 4.17 9.29
C SER A 36 -16.16 3.25 8.36
N LEU A 37 -15.60 3.78 7.26
CA LEU A 37 -14.88 2.98 6.28
C LEU A 37 -13.60 2.38 6.87
N LYS A 38 -13.49 1.06 6.77
CA LYS A 38 -12.36 0.25 7.28
C LYS A 38 -11.52 -0.33 6.15
N VAL A 39 -12.16 -0.69 5.04
CA VAL A 39 -11.51 -1.36 3.92
C VAL A 39 -11.78 -0.59 2.63
N ILE A 40 -10.72 -0.24 1.92
CA ILE A 40 -10.80 0.32 0.58
C ILE A 40 -9.92 -0.47 -0.38
N SER A 41 -10.50 -0.95 -1.47
CA SER A 41 -9.78 -1.66 -2.53
C SER A 41 -10.11 -1.03 -3.86
N LEU A 42 -9.11 -0.41 -4.48
CA LEU A 42 -9.24 0.29 -5.74
C LEU A 42 -8.36 -0.37 -6.78
N SER A 43 -8.96 -0.74 -7.91
CA SER A 43 -8.20 -1.14 -9.11
C SER A 43 -8.50 -0.14 -10.22
N CYS A 44 -7.48 0.40 -10.88
CA CYS A 44 -7.72 1.40 -11.93
C CYS A 44 -6.68 1.28 -13.03
N TYR A 45 -7.14 1.01 -14.25
CA TYR A 45 -6.30 1.01 -15.44
C TYR A 45 -6.10 2.40 -16.05
N ASP A 46 -7.03 3.33 -15.81
CA ASP A 46 -6.87 4.75 -16.14
C ASP A 46 -6.54 5.55 -14.90
N SER A 47 -5.25 5.53 -14.59
CA SER A 47 -4.68 6.07 -13.38
C SER A 47 -4.75 7.61 -13.30
N THR A 48 -5.19 8.29 -14.38
CA THR A 48 -5.38 9.75 -14.41
C THR A 48 -6.59 10.22 -13.61
N ARG A 49 -7.50 9.32 -13.26
CA ARG A 49 -8.76 9.64 -12.58
C ARG A 49 -8.65 9.74 -11.06
N ILE A 50 -7.60 9.15 -10.49
CA ILE A 50 -7.33 9.12 -9.07
C ILE A 50 -6.00 9.83 -8.84
N SER A 51 -6.04 10.96 -8.14
CA SER A 51 -4.86 11.67 -7.69
C SER A 51 -4.57 11.38 -6.22
N MET A 52 -3.36 11.76 -5.80
CA MET A 52 -2.99 11.72 -4.39
C MET A 52 -3.86 12.64 -3.54
N GLU A 53 -4.27 13.80 -4.07
CA GLU A 53 -5.10 14.74 -3.33
C GLU A 53 -6.48 14.13 -3.02
N GLY A 54 -7.10 13.48 -4.01
CA GLY A 54 -8.38 12.81 -3.82
C GLY A 54 -8.31 11.66 -2.81
N PHE A 55 -7.22 10.90 -2.82
CA PHE A 55 -7.00 9.87 -1.80
C PHE A 55 -6.69 10.46 -0.42
N THR A 56 -5.89 11.51 -0.36
CA THR A 56 -5.54 12.21 0.88
C THR A 56 -6.79 12.73 1.60
N GLU A 57 -7.70 13.33 0.85
CA GLU A 57 -8.98 13.80 1.36
C GLU A 57 -9.84 12.66 1.93
N LEU A 58 -9.79 11.47 1.34
CA LEU A 58 -10.48 10.30 1.86
C LEU A 58 -9.83 9.80 3.15
N ALA A 59 -8.51 9.63 3.17
CA ALA A 59 -7.77 9.16 4.34
C ALA A 59 -7.97 10.07 5.56
N LYS A 60 -7.97 11.40 5.36
CA LYS A 60 -8.25 12.39 6.42
C LYS A 60 -9.66 12.34 6.99
N LYS A 61 -10.62 11.69 6.32
CA LYS A 61 -12.01 11.57 6.78
C LYS A 61 -12.31 10.18 7.33
N CYS A 62 -11.63 9.16 6.82
CA CYS A 62 -11.80 7.76 7.18
C CYS A 62 -10.69 7.27 8.14
N HIS A 63 -10.72 7.74 9.39
CA HIS A 63 -9.72 7.42 10.41
C HIS A 63 -9.74 5.96 10.90
N LEU A 64 -10.75 5.18 10.50
CA LEU A 64 -10.92 3.77 10.84
C LEU A 64 -10.36 2.84 9.75
N LEU A 65 -9.64 3.36 8.76
CA LEU A 65 -9.03 2.53 7.71
C LEU A 65 -8.02 1.54 8.32
N GLU A 66 -8.28 0.26 8.07
CA GLU A 66 -7.47 -0.88 8.49
C GLU A 66 -6.82 -1.59 7.30
N ASP A 67 -7.44 -1.52 6.12
CA ASP A 67 -7.01 -2.27 4.94
C ASP A 67 -7.14 -1.42 3.67
N ILE A 68 -6.00 -1.19 3.02
CA ILE A 68 -5.89 -0.34 1.84
C ILE A 68 -5.22 -1.16 0.73
N VAL A 69 -5.92 -1.32 -0.37
CA VAL A 69 -5.40 -1.97 -1.59
C VAL A 69 -5.53 -1.00 -2.76
N PHE A 70 -4.39 -0.61 -3.34
CA PHE A 70 -4.29 0.21 -4.55
C PHE A 70 -3.57 -0.56 -5.65
N ASN A 71 -4.33 -1.05 -6.62
CA ASN A 71 -3.80 -1.70 -7.81
C ASN A 71 -3.97 -0.76 -9.00
N LEU A 72 -2.93 0.00 -9.30
CA LEU A 72 -2.95 0.95 -10.41
C LEU A 72 -2.13 0.41 -11.58
N SER A 73 -2.55 0.71 -12.80
CA SER A 73 -1.75 0.40 -13.99
C SER A 73 -0.46 1.22 -14.02
N ASN A 74 0.58 0.64 -14.62
CA ASN A 74 1.94 1.20 -14.71
C ASN A 74 2.09 2.43 -15.62
N ASP A 75 0.96 2.99 -16.05
CA ASP A 75 0.92 4.14 -16.94
C ASP A 75 0.95 5.41 -16.09
N HIS A 76 2.17 5.87 -15.82
CA HIS A 76 2.50 7.27 -15.57
C HIS A 76 2.05 7.95 -14.26
N VAL A 77 1.53 7.26 -13.24
CA VAL A 77 1.24 7.98 -11.99
C VAL A 77 2.51 8.30 -11.22
N ARG A 78 2.80 9.60 -11.13
CA ARG A 78 3.80 10.16 -10.22
C ARG A 78 3.13 10.45 -8.89
N PHE A 79 3.03 9.44 -8.03
CA PHE A 79 2.74 9.69 -6.63
C PHE A 79 4.04 10.14 -5.95
N VAL A 80 4.17 11.45 -5.76
CA VAL A 80 5.23 12.01 -4.90
C VAL A 80 4.63 12.06 -3.49
N GLN A 81 5.26 11.43 -2.49
CA GLN A 81 4.85 11.44 -1.07
C GLN A 81 3.54 10.71 -0.65
N PRO A 82 3.09 9.63 -1.33
CA PRO A 82 1.86 8.91 -0.96
C PRO A 82 1.90 8.32 0.45
N LEU A 83 3.07 7.83 0.84
CA LEU A 83 3.23 6.96 1.99
C LEU A 83 3.30 7.74 3.31
N LEU A 84 3.77 9.00 3.29
CA LEU A 84 3.88 9.78 4.51
C LEU A 84 2.51 10.07 5.13
N LEU A 85 1.49 10.35 4.31
CA LEU A 85 0.13 10.54 4.84
C LEU A 85 -0.43 9.25 5.44
N LEU A 86 -0.14 8.09 4.84
CA LEU A 86 -0.58 6.80 5.36
C LEU A 86 -0.01 6.53 6.74
N SER A 87 1.13 7.12 7.11
CA SER A 87 1.66 7.04 8.47
C SER A 87 0.72 7.60 9.54
N GLU A 88 -0.21 8.49 9.19
CA GLU A 88 -1.19 9.04 10.13
C GLU A 88 -2.35 8.07 10.41
N LEU A 89 -2.49 7.00 9.61
CA LEU A 89 -3.55 5.99 9.76
C LEU A 89 -3.13 4.93 10.77
N HIS A 90 -3.13 5.28 12.06
CA HIS A 90 -2.63 4.40 13.12
C HIS A 90 -3.37 3.04 13.26
N GLN A 91 -4.56 2.91 12.67
CA GLN A 91 -5.34 1.66 12.65
C GLN A 91 -4.99 0.74 11.47
N LEU A 92 -4.10 1.18 10.58
CA LEU A 92 -3.74 0.44 9.38
C LEU A 92 -3.06 -0.89 9.74
N ARG A 93 -3.60 -1.98 9.19
CA ARG A 93 -3.12 -3.36 9.36
C ARG A 93 -2.59 -3.95 8.07
N ARG A 94 -3.15 -3.55 6.94
CA ARG A 94 -2.77 -4.07 5.63
C ARG A 94 -2.67 -2.93 4.64
N LEU A 95 -1.52 -2.84 4.00
CA LEU A 95 -1.26 -1.90 2.92
C LEU A 95 -0.69 -2.64 1.73
N THR A 96 -1.42 -2.62 0.62
CA THR A 96 -0.95 -3.08 -0.68
C THR A 96 -1.03 -1.91 -1.64
N VAL A 97 0.11 -1.50 -2.20
CA VAL A 97 0.15 -0.46 -3.22
C VAL A 97 0.98 -0.95 -4.41
N GLY A 98 0.51 -0.67 -5.62
CA GLY A 98 1.19 -0.99 -6.87
C GLY A 98 1.32 0.23 -7.77
N ALA A 99 2.29 0.20 -8.67
CA ALA A 99 2.61 1.25 -9.63
C ALA A 99 2.91 2.63 -9.00
N VAL A 100 3.32 2.66 -7.73
CA VAL A 100 3.83 3.86 -7.07
C VAL A 100 5.31 4.02 -7.42
N ILE A 101 5.66 5.16 -8.02
CA ILE A 101 7.01 5.48 -8.48
C ILE A 101 7.74 6.29 -7.40
N GLY A 102 9.01 5.97 -7.16
CA GLY A 102 9.90 6.81 -6.36
C GLY A 102 9.71 6.70 -4.85
N ILE A 103 9.24 5.55 -4.36
CA ILE A 103 9.22 5.25 -2.93
C ILE A 103 10.65 5.25 -2.38
N SER A 104 10.89 6.02 -1.32
CA SER A 104 12.17 6.06 -0.60
C SER A 104 12.15 5.26 0.70
N ASN A 105 13.34 4.96 1.24
CA ASN A 105 13.46 4.34 2.57
C ASN A 105 12.75 5.18 3.65
N ASP A 106 12.90 6.52 3.60
CA ASP A 106 12.28 7.42 4.59
C ASP A 106 10.75 7.30 4.61
N GLU A 107 10.13 7.15 3.44
CA GLU A 107 8.69 6.97 3.30
C GLU A 107 8.20 5.64 3.88
N ILE A 108 8.96 4.56 3.65
CA ILE A 108 8.67 3.25 4.23
C ILE A 108 8.84 3.31 5.75
N MET A 109 9.94 3.88 6.23
CA MET A 109 10.20 4.03 7.67
C MET A 109 9.13 4.86 8.36
N ALA A 110 8.63 5.92 7.72
CA ALA A 110 7.52 6.72 8.23
C ALA A 110 6.24 5.88 8.40
N ILE A 111 5.88 5.01 7.44
CA ILE A 111 4.75 4.10 7.60
C ILE A 111 4.98 3.11 8.74
N LEU A 112 6.16 2.50 8.80
CA LEU A 112 6.51 1.54 9.85
C LEU A 112 6.43 2.17 11.26
N ASP A 113 6.74 3.46 11.36
CA ASP A 113 6.66 4.22 12.61
C ASP A 113 5.25 4.71 12.94
N GLY A 114 4.49 5.18 11.95
CA GLY A 114 3.14 5.72 12.13
C GLY A 114 2.04 4.66 12.24
N CYS A 115 2.25 3.45 11.68
CA CYS A 115 1.27 2.36 11.67
C CYS A 115 1.71 1.21 12.60
N PRO A 116 1.55 1.32 13.93
CA PRO A 116 2.07 0.33 14.88
C PRO A 116 1.38 -1.04 14.81
N HIS A 117 0.22 -1.12 14.16
CA HIS A 117 -0.59 -2.32 13.98
C HIS A 117 -0.43 -2.95 12.58
N LEU A 118 0.50 -2.47 11.77
CA LEU A 118 0.72 -2.98 10.41
C LEU A 118 1.18 -4.44 10.44
N GLU A 119 0.40 -5.32 9.81
CA GLU A 119 0.66 -6.76 9.70
C GLU A 119 1.13 -7.15 8.31
N LEU A 120 0.74 -6.38 7.28
CA LEU A 120 1.11 -6.61 5.89
C LEU A 120 1.47 -5.29 5.21
N LEU A 121 2.67 -5.25 4.63
CA LEU A 121 3.11 -4.21 3.71
C LEU A 121 3.53 -4.87 2.40
N ASP A 122 2.79 -4.61 1.32
CA ASP A 122 3.05 -5.14 -0.01
C ASP A 122 3.27 -4.00 -0.99
N LEU A 123 4.53 -3.91 -1.43
CA LEU A 123 5.04 -2.98 -2.41
C LEU A 123 5.52 -3.72 -3.66
N SER A 124 5.34 -5.04 -3.78
CA SER A 124 5.97 -5.86 -4.84
C SER A 124 5.75 -5.35 -6.27
N ASN A 125 4.60 -4.70 -6.51
CA ASN A 125 4.24 -4.13 -7.80
C ASN A 125 4.71 -2.66 -7.99
N CYS A 126 5.68 -2.18 -7.22
CA CYS A 126 6.28 -0.83 -7.27
C CYS A 126 7.71 -0.86 -7.84
N TYR A 127 7.87 -1.30 -9.09
CA TYR A 127 9.18 -1.67 -9.63
C TYR A 127 9.90 -0.53 -10.40
N LYS A 128 9.23 0.59 -10.72
CA LYS A 128 9.81 1.64 -11.59
C LYS A 128 10.48 2.77 -10.80
N TYR A 129 11.74 3.08 -11.11
CA TYR A 129 12.53 4.19 -10.53
C TYR A 129 12.56 4.20 -8.98
N MET A 130 12.57 3.02 -8.37
CA MET A 130 12.66 2.89 -6.92
C MET A 130 14.12 3.10 -6.49
N HIS A 131 14.35 4.03 -5.57
CA HIS A 131 15.64 4.20 -4.89
C HIS A 131 15.54 3.64 -3.48
N PHE A 132 15.26 2.35 -3.40
CA PHE A 132 15.08 1.64 -2.16
C PHE A 132 16.21 0.65 -1.98
N HIS A 133 16.84 0.70 -0.81
CA HIS A 133 17.84 -0.25 -0.41
C HIS A 133 17.37 -0.86 0.91
N VAL A 134 17.19 -2.17 0.95
CA VAL A 134 16.93 -2.86 2.21
C VAL A 134 18.17 -2.74 3.08
N ASP A 135 18.09 -1.98 4.16
CA ASP A 135 19.17 -1.82 5.14
C ASP A 135 18.76 -2.38 6.50
N ASP A 136 19.71 -2.51 7.41
CA ASP A 136 19.48 -3.03 8.76
C ASP A 136 18.40 -2.23 9.53
N ALA A 137 18.20 -0.94 9.20
CA ALA A 137 17.22 -0.10 9.87
C ALA A 137 15.79 -0.42 9.40
N VAL A 138 15.59 -0.60 8.10
CA VAL A 138 14.32 -1.10 7.53
C VAL A 138 14.04 -2.50 8.08
N LEU A 139 15.02 -3.40 8.04
CA LEU A 139 14.90 -4.77 8.57
C LEU A 139 14.49 -4.79 10.04
N ALA A 140 15.14 -3.99 10.89
CA ALA A 140 14.86 -3.92 12.31
C ALA A 140 13.41 -3.50 12.61
N LYS A 141 12.81 -2.64 11.78
CA LYS A 141 11.40 -2.25 11.93
C LYS A 141 10.43 -3.29 11.34
N CYS A 142 10.83 -3.96 10.27
CA CYS A 142 10.03 -4.99 9.61
C CYS A 142 9.84 -6.26 10.45
N VAL A 143 10.70 -6.55 11.44
CA VAL A 143 10.52 -7.66 12.41
C VAL A 143 9.14 -7.65 13.09
N ARG A 144 8.49 -6.49 13.18
CA ARG A 144 7.16 -6.33 13.79
C ARG A 144 6.00 -6.75 12.86
N ILE A 145 6.26 -6.92 11.57
CA ILE A 145 5.27 -7.12 10.52
C ILE A 145 5.29 -8.59 10.09
N ARG A 146 4.11 -9.17 9.86
CA ARG A 146 3.99 -10.60 9.50
C ARG A 146 4.38 -10.88 8.05
N ARG A 147 4.09 -9.94 7.15
CA ARG A 147 4.30 -10.09 5.71
C ARG A 147 4.83 -8.80 5.12
N LEU A 148 6.02 -8.87 4.55
CA LEU A 148 6.64 -7.79 3.81
C LEU A 148 6.92 -8.25 2.39
N LYS A 149 6.32 -7.59 1.40
CA LYS A 149 6.67 -7.80 0.01
C LYS A 149 7.26 -6.51 -0.53
N LEU A 150 8.48 -6.59 -1.03
CA LEU A 150 9.19 -5.45 -1.60
C LEU A 150 9.29 -5.65 -3.11
N PRO A 151 9.40 -4.58 -3.91
CA PRO A 151 9.76 -4.71 -5.31
C PRO A 151 11.03 -5.52 -5.45
N ALA A 152 11.12 -6.30 -6.52
CA ALA A 152 12.40 -6.86 -6.92
C ALA A 152 13.39 -5.73 -7.17
N SER A 153 14.58 -5.85 -6.61
CA SER A 153 15.71 -5.02 -7.01
C SER A 153 15.99 -5.33 -8.48
N TYR A 154 15.84 -4.34 -9.35
CA TYR A 154 16.50 -4.42 -10.65
C TYR A 154 17.99 -4.24 -10.40
N ASP A 155 18.69 -5.35 -10.20
CA ASP A 155 20.12 -5.36 -10.47
C ASP A 155 20.27 -5.02 -11.96
N ASP A 156 21.10 -4.03 -12.24
CA ASP A 156 21.37 -3.50 -13.58
C ASP A 156 22.26 -4.48 -14.35
N ASP A 157 21.79 -5.71 -14.55
CA ASP A 157 22.44 -6.74 -15.34
C ASP A 157 21.45 -7.40 -16.31
N GLY A 158 20.98 -6.59 -17.26
CA GLY A 158 20.42 -6.99 -18.55
C GLY A 158 19.87 -8.42 -18.69
N TYR A 159 18.53 -8.50 -18.71
CA TYR A 159 17.68 -9.65 -19.06
C TYR A 159 17.40 -10.70 -17.98
N SER A 160 16.31 -10.48 -17.23
CA SER A 160 15.31 -11.53 -16.95
C SER A 160 14.00 -10.90 -16.47
N ASP A 161 12.91 -11.24 -17.16
CA ASP A 161 11.55 -11.14 -16.62
C ASP A 161 11.40 -12.21 -15.51
N ASP A 162 10.64 -11.92 -14.45
CA ASP A 162 10.26 -12.82 -13.34
C ASP A 162 11.18 -12.95 -12.11
N ASP A 163 11.62 -11.85 -11.50
CA ASP A 163 11.98 -11.89 -10.07
C ASP A 163 11.06 -10.97 -9.26
N CYS A 164 10.49 -11.51 -8.18
CA CYS A 164 9.77 -10.81 -7.12
C CYS A 164 10.29 -11.37 -5.80
N SER A 165 11.07 -10.60 -5.04
CA SER A 165 11.59 -11.05 -3.74
C SER A 165 10.50 -10.92 -2.66
N GLU A 166 9.96 -12.04 -2.18
CA GLU A 166 9.09 -12.07 -0.99
C GLU A 166 9.93 -12.22 0.28
N TYR A 167 9.81 -11.27 1.22
CA TYR A 167 10.56 -11.31 2.48
C TYR A 167 9.65 -11.72 3.65
N TYR A 168 9.92 -12.88 4.24
CA TYR A 168 9.21 -13.35 5.44
C TYR A 168 9.97 -12.95 6.70
N CYS A 169 9.32 -12.17 7.58
CA CYS A 169 9.84 -11.86 8.92
C CYS A 169 9.32 -12.90 9.92
N ASP A 170 10.07 -13.97 10.14
CA ASP A 170 9.72 -14.96 11.17
C ASP A 170 10.00 -14.45 12.60
N SER A 171 9.15 -14.84 13.54
CA SER A 171 9.20 -14.37 14.94
C SER A 171 10.44 -14.89 15.68
N PRO A 172 11.05 -14.10 16.60
CA PRO A 172 12.33 -14.46 17.20
C PRO A 172 12.15 -15.47 18.33
N SER A 173 12.25 -16.76 18.01
CA SER A 173 12.56 -17.79 19.01
C SER A 173 13.63 -18.75 18.54
N SER A 174 14.68 -18.24 17.91
CA SER A 174 16.01 -18.85 17.90
C SER A 174 16.99 -17.83 17.35
N SER A 175 18.23 -17.87 17.82
CA SER A 175 19.31 -16.90 17.65
C SER A 175 19.80 -16.61 16.23
N ASP A 176 19.07 -16.99 15.18
CA ASP A 176 19.46 -16.74 13.80
C ASP A 176 18.23 -16.37 12.96
N ALA A 177 18.04 -15.07 12.69
CA ALA A 177 17.08 -14.61 11.70
C ALA A 177 17.67 -14.87 10.30
N TYR A 178 17.44 -16.05 9.76
CA TYR A 178 17.76 -16.35 8.37
C TYR A 178 16.63 -15.82 7.47
N LEU A 179 16.95 -14.84 6.62
CA LEU A 179 16.15 -14.56 5.43
C LEU A 179 16.24 -15.79 4.52
N PHE A 180 15.12 -16.45 4.26
CA PHE A 180 15.02 -17.40 3.16
C PHE A 180 14.51 -16.65 1.92
N ASP A 181 15.33 -16.62 0.86
CA ASP A 181 14.81 -16.55 -0.51
C ASP A 181 14.15 -17.91 -0.79
N ASP A 182 12.84 -18.00 -0.61
CA ASP A 182 12.12 -19.14 -1.16
C ASP A 182 12.08 -18.99 -2.68
N TYR A 183 13.02 -19.67 -3.34
CA TYR A 183 12.95 -19.97 -4.77
C TYR A 183 11.59 -20.63 -5.04
N CYS A 184 10.65 -19.89 -5.63
CA CYS A 184 9.43 -20.47 -6.17
C CYS A 184 9.79 -21.44 -7.32
N SER A 185 9.93 -22.72 -6.98
CA SER A 185 9.85 -23.83 -7.94
C SER A 185 8.40 -24.27 -8.06
N ASP A 186 7.80 -24.04 -9.23
CA ASP A 186 6.98 -25.05 -9.93
C ASP A 186 6.85 -24.70 -11.41
#